data_AF-A0A251SSL3-F1
#
_entry.id   AF-A0A251SSL3-F1
#
_cell.length_a   1.000
_cell.length_b   1.000
_cell.length_c   1.000
_cell.angle_alpha   90.00
_cell.angle_beta   90.00
_cell.angle_gamma   90.00
#
_symmetry.space_group_name_H-M   'P 1'
#
loop_
_entity.id
_entity.type
_entity.pdbx_description
1 polymer ?
#
loop_
_entity_poly.entity_id
_entity_poly.type
_entity_poly.pdbx_seq_one_letter_code
_entity_poly.pdbx_strand_id
1 'polypeptide(L)' 'MDAMTHFLPSVDLECSGGRQTIGVFSHKRLSISVGYSKATFALAVLEGNTQPSVWFPEEDFSSENYR' A
#
# COMPACT_ATOMS: atom_id res chain seq x y z
N MET A 1 3.67 -23.77 -23.44
CA MET A 1 3.83 -23.69 -21.97
C MET A 1 4.34 -22.29 -21.67
N ASP A 2 3.44 -21.32 -21.59
CA ASP A 2 3.84 -19.96 -21.20
C ASP A 2 4.18 -20.00 -19.72
N ALA A 3 5.46 -19.84 -19.40
CA ALA A 3 5.87 -19.40 -18.09
C ALA A 3 5.34 -17.96 -17.94
N MET A 4 4.08 -17.83 -17.52
CA MET A 4 3.53 -16.56 -17.11
C MET A 4 4.25 -16.18 -15.80
N THR A 5 5.41 -15.57 -15.94
CA THR A 5 6.14 -14.94 -14.83
C THR A 5 5.26 -13.81 -14.34
N HIS A 6 4.34 -14.12 -13.42
CA HIS A 6 3.69 -13.09 -12.62
C HIS A 6 4.76 -12.44 -11.78
N PHE A 7 5.22 -11.26 -12.18
CA PHE A 7 6.01 -10.39 -11.32
C PHE A 7 5.12 -10.01 -10.14
N LEU A 8 5.27 -10.72 -9.04
CA LEU A 8 4.61 -10.39 -7.79
C LEU A 8 5.36 -9.23 -7.14
N PRO A 9 4.66 -8.26 -6.54
CA PRO A 9 5.30 -7.24 -5.72
C PRO A 9 6.10 -7.91 -4.59
N SER A 10 7.39 -7.60 -4.52
CA SER A 10 8.24 -7.92 -3.38
C SER A 10 8.54 -6.64 -2.59
N VAL A 11 8.43 -6.72 -1.28
CA VAL A 11 8.83 -5.65 -0.36
C VAL A 11 10.07 -6.15 0.35
N ASP A 12 11.19 -5.48 0.12
CA ASP A 12 12.45 -5.73 0.82
C ASP A 12 12.63 -4.68 1.92
N LEU A 13 12.81 -5.14 3.16
CA LEU A 13 12.98 -4.30 4.33
C LEU A 13 14.34 -4.56 4.96
N GLU A 14 15.20 -3.55 4.92
CA GLU A 14 16.44 -3.52 5.68
C GLU A 14 16.20 -2.91 7.06
N CYS A 15 16.38 -3.72 8.10
CA CYS A 15 16.20 -3.32 9.50
C CYS A 15 17.52 -2.84 10.10
N SER A 16 17.45 -1.96 11.09
CA SER A 16 18.61 -1.56 11.89
C SER A 16 19.29 -2.79 12.53
N GLY A 17 20.61 -2.88 12.38
CA GLY A 17 21.40 -4.05 12.80
C GLY A 17 21.68 -5.07 11.69
N GLY A 18 21.45 -4.73 10.42
CA GLY A 18 21.85 -5.54 9.26
C GLY A 18 20.94 -6.74 8.97
N ARG A 19 19.73 -6.75 9.52
CA ARG A 19 18.73 -7.81 9.28
C ARG A 19 17.87 -7.43 8.08
N GLN A 20 17.79 -8.32 7.10
CA GLN A 20 16.91 -8.18 5.94
C GLN A 20 15.65 -9.04 6.10
N THR A 21 14.48 -8.50 5.74
CA THR A 21 13.21 -9.23 5.70
C THR A 21 12.53 -8.98 4.36
N ILE A 22 12.17 -10.04 3.65
CA ILE A 22 11.50 -9.96 2.35
C ILE A 22 10.06 -10.47 2.49
N GLY A 23 9.10 -9.69 2.02
CA GLY A 23 7.70 -10.07 1.88
C GLY A 23 7.29 -10.15 0.40
N VAL A 24 6.61 -11.22 0.00
CA VAL A 24 6.04 -11.35 -1.36
C VAL A 24 4.54 -11.29 -1.26
N PHE A 25 3.92 -10.34 -1.97
CA PHE A 25 2.46 -10.25 -2.01
C PHE A 25 1.91 -11.04 -3.19
N SER A 26 1.30 -12.18 -2.91
CA SER A 26 0.61 -13.00 -3.92
C SER A 26 -0.89 -12.91 -3.73
N HIS A 27 -1.59 -12.39 -4.74
CA HIS A 27 -3.05 -12.38 -4.77
C HIS A 27 -3.55 -12.85 -6.15
N LYS A 28 -4.46 -13.84 -6.17
CA LYS A 28 -4.99 -14.46 -7.40
C LYS A 28 -5.60 -13.44 -8.37
N ARG A 29 -6.08 -12.32 -7.84
CA ARG A 29 -6.70 -11.22 -8.59
C ARG A 29 -6.04 -9.90 -8.20
N LEU A 30 -4.71 -9.84 -8.26
CA LEU A 30 -3.92 -8.69 -7.80
C LEU A 30 -4.41 -7.36 -8.40
N SER A 31 -4.67 -7.32 -9.71
CA SER A 31 -5.18 -6.13 -10.40
C SER A 31 -6.50 -5.61 -9.82
N ILE A 32 -7.39 -6.52 -9.43
CA ILE A 32 -8.70 -6.20 -8.87
C ILE A 32 -8.57 -5.72 -7.43
N SER A 33 -7.68 -6.35 -6.64
CA SER A 33 -7.37 -5.89 -5.28
C SER A 33 -6.84 -4.45 -5.28
N VAL A 34 -5.89 -4.15 -6.17
CA VAL A 34 -5.34 -2.79 -6.31
C VAL A 34 -6.42 -1.81 -6.76
N GLY A 35 -7.33 -2.23 -7.64
CA GLY A 35 -8.48 -1.43 -8.05
C GLY A 35 -9.38 -1.04 -6.87
N TYR A 36 -9.71 -1.99 -6.00
CA TYR A 36 -10.49 -1.71 -4.78
C TYR A 36 -9.77 -0.74 -3.85
N SER A 37 -8.48 -0.95 -3.57
CA SER A 37 -7.70 -0.05 -2.71
C SER A 37 -7.73 1.40 -3.22
N LYS A 38 -7.56 1.60 -4.53
CA LYS A 38 -7.65 2.94 -5.16
C LYS A 38 -9.04 3.56 -5.04
N ALA A 39 -10.10 2.77 -5.25
CA ALA A 39 -11.47 3.25 -5.15
C ALA A 39 -11.81 3.68 -3.71
N THR A 40 -11.40 2.89 -2.71
CA THR A 40 -11.60 3.23 -1.29
C THR A 40 -10.84 4.50 -0.90
N PHE A 41 -9.59 4.67 -1.37
CA PHE A 41 -8.84 5.91 -1.16
C PHE A 41 -9.56 7.12 -1.77
N ALA A 42 -10.02 7.02 -3.02
CA ALA A 42 -10.75 8.10 -3.68
C ALA A 42 -12.06 8.44 -2.94
N LEU A 43 -12.76 7.44 -2.41
CA LEU A 43 -13.96 7.66 -1.60
C LEU A 43 -13.66 8.45 -0.33
N ALA A 44 -12.60 8.08 0.42
CA ALA A 44 -12.20 8.80 1.62
C ALA A 44 -11.88 10.29 1.34
N VAL A 45 -11.24 10.58 0.20
CA VAL A 45 -10.97 11.95 -0.26
C VAL A 45 -12.27 12.70 -0.57
N LEU A 46 -13.20 12.06 -1.28
CA LEU A 46 -14.48 12.67 -1.67
C LEU A 46 -15.41 12.94 -0.49
N GLU A 47 -15.34 12.11 0.56
CA GLU A 47 -16.11 12.28 1.80
C GLU A 47 -15.61 13.45 2.67
N GLY A 48 -14.49 14.09 2.31
CA GLY A 48 -13.94 15.20 3.07
C GLY A 48 -13.28 14.79 4.38
N ASN A 49 -13.05 13.49 4.60
CA ASN A 49 -12.32 12.94 5.74
C ASN A 49 -10.80 13.08 5.59
N THR A 50 -10.35 13.91 4.64
CA THR A 50 -8.94 14.15 4.34
C THR A 50 -8.62 15.63 4.42
N GLN A 51 -7.52 15.99 5.08
CA GLN A 51 -6.94 17.33 5.04
C GLN A 51 -6.23 17.59 3.69
N PRO A 52 -6.16 18.84 3.20
CA PRO A 52 -5.40 19.16 2.00
C PRO A 52 -3.89 18.94 2.20
N SER A 53 -3.35 17.84 1.68
CA SER A 53 -1.92 17.49 1.73
C SER A 53 -1.61 16.33 0.77
N VAL A 54 -0.36 15.86 0.76
CA VAL A 54 -0.01 14.55 0.20
C VAL A 54 -0.34 13.50 1.25
N TRP A 55 -1.11 12.48 0.86
CA TRP A 55 -1.55 11.40 1.76
C TRP A 55 -0.82 10.13 1.41
N PHE A 56 -0.23 9.50 2.42
CA PHE A 56 0.35 8.18 2.30
C PHE A 56 -0.56 7.14 2.97
N PRO A 57 -0.80 5.97 2.35
CA PRO A 57 -1.69 4.95 2.90
C PRO A 57 -1.31 4.43 4.30
N GLU A 58 -0.04 4.55 4.68
CA GLU A 58 0.51 4.14 5.97
C GLU A 58 0.35 5.18 7.09
N GLU A 59 -0.09 6.39 6.79
CA GLU A 59 -0.24 7.45 7.78
C GLU A 59 -1.41 7.14 8.74
N ASP A 60 -1.12 7.20 10.04
CA ASP A 60 -2.17 7.14 11.07
C ASP A 60 -2.95 8.45 11.09
N PHE A 61 -4.29 8.34 11.03
CA PHE A 61 -5.20 9.50 11.10
C PHE A 61 -5.38 10.07 12.51
N SER A 62 -4.65 9.56 13.51
CA SER A 62 -4.64 10.18 14.84
C SER A 62 -4.04 11.59 14.73
N SER A 63 -4.75 12.59 15.25
CA SER A 63 -4.42 14.03 15.20
C SER A 63 -3.05 14.42 15.78
N GLU A 64 -2.28 13.47 16.26
CA GLU A 64 -0.98 13.65 16.91
C GLU A 64 0.17 13.84 15.91
N ASN A 65 -0.01 13.44 14.63
CA ASN A 65 1.00 13.58 13.57
C ASN A 65 1.03 14.96 12.88
N TYR A 66 0.08 15.85 13.19
CA TYR A 66 -0.03 17.20 12.61
C TYR A 66 0.22 18.31 13.66
N ARG A 67 1.12 18.06 14.63
CA ARG A 67 1.51 19.04 15.65
C ARG A 67 2.89 19.62 15.41
#